data_AF-A0AA94KNQ6-F1
#
_entry.id   AF-A0AA94KNQ6-F1
#
_cell.length_a   1.000
_cell.length_b   1.000
_cell.length_c   1.000
_cell.angle_alpha   90.00
_cell.angle_beta   90.00
_cell.angle_gamma   90.00
#
_symmetry.space_group_name_H-M   'P 1'
#
loop_
_entity.id
_entity.type
_entity.pdbx_description
1 polymer ?
#
loop_
_entity_poly.entity_id
_entity_poly.type
_entity_poly.pdbx_seq_one_letter_code
_entity_poly.pdbx_strand_id
1 'polypeptide(L)'
;MALFNPFRKKRSCKINLHPKNAGPVSFYKSIHLQEVGLGNNSEICRRGYTNNFMGTRQPGILVHGTPEGKMKFVDGLELYPRVGDFDAVSYIAERERILSPVEFYEYLKSRFSLDLASDKTPLHLICCFSGAAGSIYQKSIAQQLADVTQRRIWAYGLHEEVFTRNQLQGLVDIINNKGQILNSEMIEIKPVLIYPQSRRTDVTRNHNRYG
;
A
#
# COMPACT_ATOMS: atom_id res chain seq x y z
N MET A 1 -12.62 -63.19 0.23
CA MET A 1 -11.80 -62.42 1.19
C MET A 1 -10.66 -61.76 0.43
N ALA A 2 -10.72 -60.45 0.21
CA ALA A 2 -9.68 -59.69 -0.46
C ALA A 2 -8.70 -59.12 0.59
N LEU A 3 -7.42 -59.43 0.45
CA LEU A 3 -6.36 -58.94 1.32
C LEU A 3 -6.17 -57.44 1.12
N PHE A 4 -6.49 -56.66 2.16
CA PHE A 4 -6.10 -55.27 2.28
C PHE A 4 -4.57 -55.20 2.33
N ASN A 5 -3.95 -54.53 1.35
CA ASN A 5 -2.53 -54.24 1.36
C ASN A 5 -2.30 -52.88 2.06
N PRO A 6 -1.80 -52.84 3.31
CA PRO A 6 -1.73 -51.59 4.09
C PRO A 6 -0.58 -50.67 3.65
N PHE A 7 0.23 -51.07 2.69
CA PHE A 7 1.40 -50.31 2.23
C PHE A 7 1.07 -49.38 1.06
N ARG A 8 0.08 -48.50 1.21
CA ARG A 8 -0.01 -47.32 0.34
C ARG A 8 1.10 -46.36 0.78
N LYS A 9 2.30 -46.52 0.20
CA LYS A 9 3.45 -45.61 0.38
C LYS A 9 2.92 -44.17 0.36
N LYS A 10 2.97 -43.47 1.51
CA LYS A 10 2.79 -42.02 1.57
C LYS A 10 3.82 -41.44 0.61
N ARG A 11 3.38 -41.05 -0.59
CA ARG A 11 4.23 -40.29 -1.52
C ARG A 11 4.62 -39.03 -0.76
N SER A 12 5.88 -38.92 -0.35
CA SER A 12 6.41 -37.67 0.19
C SER A 12 6.25 -36.65 -0.94
N CYS A 13 5.26 -35.77 -0.84
CA CYS A 13 5.10 -34.67 -1.77
C CYS A 13 6.29 -33.75 -1.53
N LYS A 14 7.37 -33.92 -2.30
CA LYS A 14 8.51 -32.99 -2.28
C LYS A 14 8.02 -31.73 -2.99
N ILE A 15 7.62 -30.73 -2.21
CA ILE A 15 7.25 -29.42 -2.73
C ILE A 15 8.51 -28.79 -3.30
N ASN A 16 8.54 -28.57 -4.61
CA ASN A 16 9.61 -27.82 -5.25
C ASN A 16 9.35 -26.32 -5.07
N LEU A 17 9.99 -25.72 -4.06
CA LEU A 17 9.91 -24.28 -3.81
C LEU A 17 10.62 -23.43 -4.88
N HIS A 18 11.39 -24.06 -5.76
CA HIS A 18 12.16 -23.40 -6.82
C HIS A 18 11.99 -24.13 -8.16
N PRO A 19 10.77 -24.12 -8.76
CA PRO A 19 10.58 -24.70 -10.08
C PRO A 19 11.47 -24.00 -11.11
N LYS A 20 12.17 -24.77 -11.94
CA LYS A 20 12.87 -24.21 -13.10
C LYS A 20 11.83 -23.51 -13.98
N ASN A 21 12.11 -22.27 -14.38
CA ASN A 21 11.24 -21.39 -15.16
C ASN A 21 9.97 -20.90 -14.45
N ALA A 22 9.89 -20.99 -13.12
CA ALA A 22 8.83 -20.28 -12.39
C ALA A 22 8.99 -18.77 -12.61
N GLY A 23 7.92 -18.13 -13.10
CA GLY A 23 7.83 -16.67 -13.09
C GLY A 23 7.87 -16.14 -11.65
N PRO A 24 8.23 -14.86 -11.45
CA PRO A 24 8.13 -14.25 -10.14
C PRO A 24 6.71 -14.40 -9.60
N VAL A 25 6.58 -14.84 -8.35
CA VAL A 25 5.27 -15.04 -7.71
C VAL A 25 4.67 -13.68 -7.41
N SER A 26 3.50 -13.40 -7.97
CA SER A 26 2.70 -12.24 -7.58
C SER A 26 2.06 -12.50 -6.21
N PHE A 27 2.20 -11.55 -5.30
CA PHE A 27 1.56 -11.59 -3.99
C PHE A 27 1.09 -10.19 -3.59
N TYR A 28 0.12 -10.16 -2.68
CA TYR A 28 -0.37 -8.95 -2.09
C TYR A 28 -0.59 -9.13 -0.59
N LYS A 29 -0.62 -8.01 0.12
CA LYS A 29 -0.90 -7.95 1.55
C LYS A 29 -1.90 -6.84 1.81
N SER A 30 -3.10 -7.21 2.22
CA SER A 30 -4.09 -6.25 2.71
C SER A 30 -3.64 -5.68 4.05
N ILE A 31 -3.69 -4.35 4.14
CA ILE A 31 -3.44 -3.54 5.34
C ILE A 31 -4.76 -3.05 5.92
N HIS A 32 -5.76 -2.82 5.05
CA HIS A 32 -7.07 -2.30 5.41
C HIS A 32 -8.14 -3.00 4.57
N LEU A 33 -9.20 -3.48 5.25
CA LEU A 33 -10.40 -4.03 4.63
C LEU A 33 -11.56 -3.05 4.89
N GLN A 34 -12.27 -2.69 3.84
CA GLN A 34 -13.40 -1.78 3.92
C GLN A 34 -14.61 -2.47 3.27
N GLU A 35 -15.71 -2.61 4.00
CA GLU A 35 -16.97 -3.03 3.41
C GLU A 35 -17.57 -1.85 2.63
N VAL A 36 -17.83 -2.06 1.34
CA VAL A 36 -18.40 -1.04 0.46
C VAL A 36 -19.61 -1.62 -0.27
N GLY A 37 -20.74 -0.94 -0.20
CA GLY A 37 -22.02 -1.39 -0.78
C GLY A 37 -23.13 -1.43 0.27
N LEU A 38 -24.34 -1.80 -0.15
CA LEU A 38 -25.54 -1.81 0.70
C LEU A 38 -26.17 -3.21 0.75
N GLY A 39 -26.50 -3.67 1.96
CA GLY A 39 -27.26 -4.90 2.18
C GLY A 39 -26.52 -6.15 1.68
N ASN A 40 -27.20 -7.02 0.93
CA ASN A 40 -26.62 -8.27 0.42
C ASN A 40 -25.61 -8.08 -0.73
N ASN A 41 -25.39 -6.84 -1.18
CA ASN A 41 -24.48 -6.48 -2.27
C ASN A 41 -23.22 -5.77 -1.75
N SER A 42 -22.86 -5.96 -0.48
CA SER A 42 -21.62 -5.45 0.10
C SER A 42 -20.40 -6.22 -0.45
N GLU A 43 -19.41 -5.50 -0.95
CA GLU A 43 -18.10 -6.04 -1.33
C GLU A 43 -17.02 -5.62 -0.32
N ILE A 44 -15.95 -6.42 -0.22
CA ILE A 44 -14.79 -6.05 0.59
C ILE A 44 -13.73 -5.42 -0.30
N CYS A 45 -13.61 -4.10 -0.19
CA CYS A 45 -12.52 -3.34 -0.77
C CYS A 45 -11.25 -3.59 0.05
N ARG A 46 -10.18 -4.01 -0.64
CA ARG A 46 -8.89 -4.32 -0.04
C ARG A 46 -7.90 -3.23 -0.39
N ARG A 47 -7.28 -2.63 0.61
CA ARG A 47 -6.17 -1.69 0.42
C ARG A 47 -4.92 -2.28 1.05
N GLY A 48 -3.76 -2.02 0.45
CA GLY A 48 -2.50 -2.51 0.98
C GLY A 48 -1.38 -2.55 -0.05
N TYR A 49 -0.50 -3.56 0.06
CA TYR A 49 0.68 -3.75 -0.78
C TYR A 49 0.46 -4.82 -1.86
N THR A 50 1.08 -4.67 -3.04
CA THR A 50 1.26 -5.71 -4.06
C THR A 50 2.67 -5.62 -4.63
N ASN A 51 3.27 -6.73 -5.06
CA ASN A 51 4.52 -6.73 -5.83
C ASN A 51 4.31 -6.71 -7.35
N ASN A 52 3.06 -6.66 -7.81
CA ASN A 52 2.70 -6.70 -9.22
C ASN A 52 1.62 -5.67 -9.54
N PHE A 53 1.98 -4.41 -9.45
CA PHE A 53 1.14 -3.27 -9.78
C PHE A 53 0.74 -3.30 -11.26
N MET A 54 -0.54 -3.49 -11.56
CA MET A 54 -1.08 -3.47 -12.93
C MET A 54 -0.30 -4.35 -13.92
N GLY A 55 0.15 -5.53 -13.48
CA GLY A 55 0.90 -6.47 -14.33
C GLY A 55 2.34 -6.06 -14.65
N THR A 56 2.85 -4.95 -14.12
CA THR A 56 4.19 -4.41 -14.45
C THR A 56 5.33 -5.11 -13.70
N ARG A 57 5.02 -5.99 -12.73
CA ARG A 57 5.98 -6.56 -11.76
C ARG A 57 6.70 -5.53 -10.89
N GLN A 58 6.25 -4.27 -10.90
CA GLN A 58 6.68 -3.26 -9.94
C GLN A 58 5.75 -3.31 -8.73
N PRO A 59 6.22 -2.98 -7.52
CA PRO A 59 5.35 -2.96 -6.36
C PRO A 59 4.46 -1.73 -6.31
N GLY A 60 3.35 -1.85 -5.60
CA GLY A 60 2.43 -0.76 -5.34
C GLY A 60 1.83 -0.81 -3.95
N ILE A 61 1.46 0.36 -3.44
CA ILE A 61 0.70 0.56 -2.21
C ILE A 61 -0.56 1.35 -2.56
N LEU A 62 -1.70 0.83 -2.12
CA LEU A 62 -2.98 1.51 -2.08
C LEU A 62 -3.36 1.74 -0.61
N VAL A 63 -3.50 2.98 -0.18
CA VAL A 63 -3.88 3.35 1.20
C VAL A 63 -4.55 4.73 1.18
N HIS A 64 -5.32 5.10 2.20
CA HIS A 64 -5.80 6.47 2.30
C HIS A 64 -4.68 7.41 2.77
N GLY A 65 -4.75 8.65 2.29
CA GLY A 65 -3.97 9.76 2.81
C GLY A 65 -4.89 10.84 3.35
N THR A 66 -4.38 11.65 4.25
CA THR A 66 -5.08 12.81 4.81
C THR A 66 -4.45 14.10 4.27
N PRO A 67 -5.21 15.22 4.22
CA PRO A 67 -4.67 16.51 3.80
C PRO A 67 -3.46 16.99 4.62
N GLU A 68 -3.31 16.53 5.87
CA GLU A 68 -2.19 16.85 6.75
C GLU A 68 -0.91 16.05 6.43
N GLY A 69 -0.92 15.27 5.34
CA GLY A 69 0.24 14.51 4.90
C GLY A 69 0.50 13.25 5.72
N LYS A 70 -0.56 12.60 6.20
CA LYS A 70 -0.50 11.32 6.94
C LYS A 70 -1.21 10.21 6.16
N MET A 71 -0.87 8.96 6.48
CA MET A 71 -1.55 7.78 5.97
C MET A 71 -2.59 7.29 6.97
N LYS A 72 -3.80 7.02 6.49
CA LYS A 72 -4.95 6.60 7.29
C LYS A 72 -5.42 5.20 6.90
N PHE A 73 -5.67 4.35 7.89
CA PHE A 73 -6.24 3.02 7.69
C PHE A 73 -6.82 2.44 8.98
N VAL A 74 -7.71 1.45 8.85
CA VAL A 74 -8.16 0.61 9.97
C VAL A 74 -7.39 -0.71 9.94
N ASP A 75 -6.82 -1.10 11.09
CA ASP A 75 -6.16 -2.40 11.29
C ASP A 75 -7.22 -3.49 11.47
N GLY A 76 -7.96 -3.80 10.41
CA GLY A 76 -9.12 -4.69 10.49
C GLY A 76 -10.13 -4.43 9.39
N LEU A 77 -11.41 -4.62 9.73
CA LEU A 77 -12.55 -4.40 8.85
C LEU A 77 -13.28 -3.11 9.25
N GLU A 78 -13.24 -2.11 8.38
CA GLU A 78 -14.08 -0.92 8.46
C GLU A 78 -15.47 -1.25 7.90
N LEU A 79 -16.49 -1.08 8.74
CA LEU A 79 -17.89 -1.28 8.38
C LEU A 79 -18.58 0.07 8.22
N TYR A 80 -19.18 0.30 7.06
CA TYR A 80 -20.12 1.40 6.91
C TYR A 80 -21.50 0.94 7.42
N PRO A 81 -22.14 1.67 8.35
CA PRO A 81 -23.47 1.31 8.80
C PRO A 81 -24.46 1.33 7.65
N ARG A 82 -25.48 0.48 7.76
CA ARG A 82 -26.65 0.50 6.87
C ARG A 82 -27.34 1.86 6.98
N VAL A 83 -27.85 2.37 5.85
CA VAL A 83 -28.62 3.63 5.77
C VAL A 83 -29.69 3.67 6.86
N GLY A 84 -29.60 4.69 7.72
CA GLY A 84 -30.48 4.92 8.88
C GLY A 84 -29.78 5.68 10.00
N ASP A 85 -28.47 5.44 10.17
CA ASP A 85 -27.59 6.18 11.08
C ASP A 85 -26.41 6.74 10.28
N PHE A 86 -26.56 7.95 9.72
CA PHE A 86 -25.47 8.66 9.06
C PHE A 86 -24.34 9.09 10.03
N ASP A 87 -24.53 8.85 11.34
CA ASP A 87 -23.58 9.20 12.40
C ASP A 87 -22.91 7.99 13.09
N ALA A 88 -23.19 6.74 12.68
CA ALA A 88 -22.71 5.57 13.43
C ALA A 88 -21.78 4.65 12.61
N VAL A 89 -20.54 5.08 12.32
CA VAL A 89 -19.48 4.14 11.93
C VAL A 89 -19.33 3.11 13.05
N SER A 90 -19.94 1.94 12.91
CA SER A 90 -19.86 0.86 13.89
C SER A 90 -18.60 0.05 13.62
N TYR A 91 -17.51 0.48 14.23
CA TYR A 91 -16.25 -0.25 14.24
C TYR A 91 -16.45 -1.60 14.94
N ILE A 92 -16.55 -2.70 14.19
CA ILE A 92 -16.26 -4.02 14.76
C ILE A 92 -14.74 -4.12 14.89
N ALA A 93 -14.26 -3.55 16.00
CA ALA A 93 -12.95 -3.71 16.61
C ALA A 93 -11.72 -3.60 15.68
N GLU A 94 -11.20 -2.38 15.50
CA GLU A 94 -9.82 -1.98 15.87
C GLU A 94 -9.56 -0.49 15.57
N ARG A 95 -8.49 0.06 16.17
CA ARG A 95 -8.19 1.50 16.19
C ARG A 95 -7.84 2.00 14.80
N GLU A 96 -8.56 3.02 14.34
CA GLU A 96 -8.08 3.85 13.23
C GLU A 96 -6.64 4.27 13.50
N ARG A 97 -5.76 4.08 12.51
CA ARG A 97 -4.37 4.51 12.56
C ARG A 97 -4.19 5.66 11.58
N ILE A 98 -3.67 6.76 12.11
CA ILE A 98 -3.21 7.90 11.33
C ILE A 98 -1.72 8.05 11.60
N LEU A 99 -0.89 7.65 10.64
CA LEU A 99 0.56 7.58 10.80
C LEU A 99 1.25 8.51 9.82
N SER A 100 2.38 9.10 10.22
CA SER A 100 3.30 9.70 9.25
C SER A 100 3.83 8.63 8.28
N PRO A 101 4.35 9.02 7.09
CA PRO A 101 4.93 8.07 6.14
C PRO A 101 6.07 7.21 6.73
N VAL A 102 6.85 7.78 7.65
CA VAL A 102 7.92 7.06 8.36
C VAL A 102 7.34 6.01 9.31
N GLU A 103 6.37 6.41 10.15
CA GLU A 103 5.69 5.49 11.08
C GLU A 103 4.93 4.39 10.33
N PHE A 104 4.32 4.72 9.20
CA PHE A 104 3.67 3.75 8.34
C PHE A 104 4.67 2.72 7.80
N TYR A 105 5.83 3.14 7.31
CA TYR A 105 6.87 2.23 6.85
C TYR A 105 7.35 1.29 7.98
N GLU A 106 7.62 1.82 9.17
CA GLU A 106 8.00 1.00 10.33
C GLU A 106 6.87 0.03 10.76
N TYR A 107 5.61 0.46 10.64
CA TYR A 107 4.45 -0.39 10.85
C TYR A 107 4.41 -1.55 9.85
N LEU A 108 4.63 -1.32 8.56
CA LEU A 108 4.67 -2.39 7.56
C LEU A 108 5.76 -3.41 7.84
N LYS A 109 6.95 -2.93 8.21
CA LYS A 109 8.09 -3.77 8.52
C LYS A 109 7.83 -4.63 9.76
N SER A 110 7.32 -4.04 10.84
CA SER A 110 7.07 -4.75 12.11
C SER A 110 5.85 -5.67 12.06
N ARG A 111 4.73 -5.22 11.47
CA ARG A 111 3.46 -5.96 11.48
C ARG A 111 3.37 -7.03 10.39
N PHE A 112 3.96 -6.75 9.22
CA PHE A 112 3.77 -7.57 8.02
C PHE A 112 5.08 -8.10 7.43
N SER A 113 6.23 -7.83 8.06
CA SER A 113 7.55 -8.18 7.52
C SER A 113 7.78 -7.61 6.11
N LEU A 114 7.19 -6.46 5.82
CA LEU A 114 7.29 -5.76 4.53
C LEU A 114 8.31 -4.63 4.63
N ASP A 115 9.57 -4.94 4.31
CA ASP A 115 10.63 -3.94 4.22
C ASP A 115 10.64 -3.30 2.82
N LEU A 116 9.96 -2.16 2.68
CA LEU A 116 9.90 -1.41 1.42
C LEU A 116 11.27 -0.90 0.92
N ALA A 117 12.28 -0.80 1.80
CA ALA A 117 13.61 -0.32 1.44
C ALA A 117 14.48 -1.43 0.82
N SER A 118 14.13 -2.70 1.00
CA SER A 118 14.88 -3.85 0.48
C SER A 118 14.85 -3.96 -1.05
N ASP A 119 13.77 -3.52 -1.68
CA ASP A 119 13.60 -3.46 -3.14
C ASP A 119 13.71 -2.00 -3.61
N LYS A 120 14.55 -1.76 -4.63
CA LYS A 120 14.85 -0.41 -5.17
C LYS A 120 14.13 -0.09 -6.48
N THR A 121 13.32 -1.01 -7.00
CA THR A 121 12.41 -0.70 -8.14
C THR A 121 11.48 0.46 -7.76
N PRO A 122 10.98 1.30 -8.67
CA PRO A 122 10.03 2.34 -8.28
C PRO A 122 8.77 1.76 -7.59
N LEU A 123 8.33 2.39 -6.50
CA LEU A 123 7.10 2.01 -5.80
C LEU A 123 5.93 2.87 -6.29
N HIS A 124 4.86 2.24 -6.73
CA HIS A 124 3.61 2.95 -7.05
C HIS A 124 2.83 3.27 -5.77
N LEU A 125 2.54 4.54 -5.51
CA LEU A 125 1.81 5.00 -4.35
C LEU A 125 0.47 5.61 -4.78
N ILE A 126 -0.61 4.86 -4.58
CA ILE A 126 -1.98 5.35 -4.69
C ILE A 126 -2.44 5.76 -3.29
N CYS A 127 -2.41 7.05 -3.04
CA CYS A 127 -2.75 7.64 -1.76
C CYS A 127 -3.27 9.06 -2.00
N CYS A 128 -4.42 9.38 -1.41
CA CYS A 128 -4.97 10.75 -1.48
C CYS A 128 -3.95 11.74 -0.94
N PHE A 129 -3.86 12.92 -1.54
CA PHE A 129 -2.96 13.98 -1.07
C PHE A 129 -1.48 13.57 -1.00
N SER A 130 -1.04 12.55 -1.74
CA SER A 130 0.31 12.00 -1.57
C SER A 130 1.44 12.95 -2.01
N GLY A 131 1.14 13.89 -2.91
CA GLY A 131 2.03 14.95 -3.36
C GLY A 131 1.87 16.26 -2.58
N ALA A 132 0.82 16.39 -1.77
CA ALA A 132 0.58 17.56 -0.95
C ALA A 132 1.51 17.60 0.27
N ALA A 133 2.02 18.79 0.56
CA ALA A 133 2.66 19.11 1.82
C ALA A 133 1.67 19.85 2.73
N GLY A 134 1.52 19.41 3.98
CA GLY A 134 0.62 20.06 4.95
C GLY A 134 1.06 21.48 5.35
N SER A 135 2.31 21.85 5.06
CA SER A 135 2.84 23.21 5.19
C SER A 135 4.08 23.38 4.28
N ILE A 136 4.52 24.62 4.04
CA ILE A 136 5.74 24.92 3.27
C ILE A 136 7.02 24.29 3.86
N TYR A 137 6.98 23.89 5.14
CA TYR A 137 8.10 23.29 5.85
C TYR A 137 8.03 21.76 5.91
N GLN A 138 6.93 21.16 5.46
CA GLN A 138 6.71 19.72 5.54
C GLN A 138 6.88 19.08 4.17
N LYS A 139 7.54 17.93 4.12
CA LYS A 139 7.63 17.12 2.89
C LYS A 139 6.29 16.42 2.64
N SER A 140 5.93 16.20 1.39
CA SER A 140 4.74 15.43 1.04
C SER A 140 4.84 13.96 1.49
N ILE A 141 3.70 13.25 1.54
CA ILE A 141 3.66 11.82 1.91
C ILE A 141 4.65 11.03 1.05
N ALA A 142 4.58 11.23 -0.26
CA ALA A 142 5.39 10.51 -1.22
C ALA A 142 6.88 10.89 -1.12
N GLN A 143 7.21 12.16 -0.84
CA GLN A 143 8.62 12.57 -0.62
C GLN A 143 9.19 11.99 0.67
N GLN A 144 8.45 12.02 1.78
CA GLN A 144 8.89 11.42 3.04
C GLN A 144 9.10 9.91 2.89
N LEU A 145 8.19 9.23 2.18
CA LEU A 145 8.32 7.80 1.91
C LEU A 145 9.53 7.51 1.01
N ALA A 146 9.76 8.31 -0.03
CA ALA A 146 10.93 8.20 -0.89
C ALA A 146 12.23 8.32 -0.07
N ASP A 147 12.29 9.30 0.83
CA ASP A 147 13.47 9.58 1.66
C ASP A 147 13.72 8.48 2.69
N VAL A 148 12.70 7.99 3.40
CA VAL A 148 12.91 6.95 4.43
C VAL A 148 13.27 5.59 3.81
N THR A 149 12.71 5.27 2.64
CA THR A 149 12.99 4.00 1.95
C THR A 149 14.19 4.09 1.00
N GLN A 150 14.73 5.30 0.78
CA GLN A 150 15.75 5.60 -0.24
C GLN A 150 15.36 4.97 -1.59
N ARG A 151 14.13 5.29 -2.03
CA ARG A 151 13.46 4.63 -3.16
C ARG A 151 12.69 5.67 -3.97
N ARG A 152 12.63 5.47 -5.30
CA ARG A 152 11.79 6.29 -6.18
C ARG A 152 10.32 5.92 -6.00
N ILE A 153 9.44 6.91 -6.03
CA ILE A 153 7.99 6.73 -5.83
C ILE A 153 7.21 7.28 -7.03
N TRP A 154 6.36 6.48 -7.65
CA TRP A 154 5.32 6.97 -8.56
C TRP A 154 4.10 7.38 -7.75
N ALA A 155 3.91 8.69 -7.54
CA ALA A 155 2.81 9.23 -6.76
C ALA A 155 1.58 9.51 -7.63
N TYR A 156 0.42 8.95 -7.25
CA TYR A 156 -0.82 9.09 -8.01
C TYR A 156 -1.82 10.08 -7.42
N GLY A 157 -1.66 10.55 -6.18
CA GLY A 157 -2.47 11.65 -5.64
C GLY A 157 -1.59 12.85 -5.35
N LEU A 158 -1.85 14.00 -5.94
CA LEU A 158 -1.11 15.22 -5.66
C LEU A 158 -1.78 15.98 -4.53
N HIS A 159 -2.71 16.89 -4.86
CA HIS A 159 -3.47 17.68 -3.90
C HIS A 159 -4.94 17.24 -3.80
N GLU A 160 -5.27 16.10 -4.41
CA GLU A 160 -6.63 15.60 -4.54
C GLU A 160 -6.83 14.21 -3.93
N GLU A 161 -8.11 13.87 -3.76
CA GLU A 161 -8.54 12.51 -3.50
C GLU A 161 -8.37 11.65 -4.74
N VAL A 162 -8.00 10.39 -4.53
CA VAL A 162 -7.77 9.43 -5.61
C VAL A 162 -8.42 8.10 -5.30
N PHE A 163 -8.91 7.44 -6.35
CA PHE A 163 -9.53 6.14 -6.24
C PHE A 163 -9.24 5.25 -7.44
N THR A 164 -9.39 3.94 -7.23
CA THR A 164 -9.46 2.98 -8.32
C THR A 164 -10.84 3.08 -8.97
N ARG A 165 -10.92 2.99 -10.30
CA ARG A 165 -12.18 3.08 -11.05
C ARG A 165 -13.31 2.21 -10.50
N ASN A 166 -13.00 0.97 -10.11
CA ASN A 166 -13.90 0.17 -9.29
C ASN A 166 -13.54 0.40 -7.83
N GLN A 167 -14.20 1.37 -7.20
CA GLN A 167 -13.95 1.75 -5.81
C GLN A 167 -14.18 0.58 -4.83
N LEU A 168 -14.98 -0.41 -5.26
CA LEU A 168 -15.35 -1.60 -4.48
C LEU A 168 -14.24 -2.67 -4.41
N GLN A 169 -13.29 -2.69 -5.34
CA GLN A 169 -12.35 -3.82 -5.50
C GLN A 169 -10.90 -3.51 -5.11
N GLY A 170 -10.48 -2.23 -5.11
CA GLY A 170 -9.19 -1.77 -4.58
C GLY A 170 -7.98 -2.53 -5.15
N LEU A 171 -7.24 -3.24 -4.31
CA LEU A 171 -6.08 -4.06 -4.69
C LEU A 171 -6.43 -5.14 -5.72
N VAL A 172 -7.66 -5.67 -5.71
CA VAL A 172 -8.05 -6.76 -6.61
C VAL A 172 -7.98 -6.30 -8.07
N ASP A 173 -8.42 -5.08 -8.39
CA ASP A 173 -8.29 -4.54 -9.75
C ASP A 173 -6.84 -4.30 -10.15
N ILE A 174 -6.04 -3.80 -9.21
CA ILE A 174 -4.62 -3.50 -9.44
C ILE A 174 -3.89 -4.78 -9.82
N ILE A 175 -4.14 -5.88 -9.11
CA ILE A 175 -3.49 -7.17 -9.37
C ILE A 175 -3.98 -7.80 -10.67
N ASN A 176 -5.26 -7.61 -11.00
CA ASN A 176 -5.87 -8.15 -12.21
C ASN A 176 -5.64 -7.30 -13.47
N ASN A 177 -4.81 -6.25 -13.38
CA ASN A 177 -4.55 -5.31 -14.48
C ASN A 177 -5.82 -4.68 -15.07
N LYS A 178 -6.77 -4.36 -14.18
CA LYS A 178 -8.04 -3.69 -14.52
C LYS A 178 -8.17 -2.31 -13.86
N GLY A 179 -7.18 -1.92 -13.06
CA GLY A 179 -7.21 -0.65 -12.36
C GLY A 179 -6.95 0.53 -13.30
N GLN A 180 -7.78 1.56 -13.17
CA GLN A 180 -7.44 2.94 -13.54
C GLN A 180 -7.46 3.77 -12.28
N ILE A 181 -6.55 4.74 -12.16
CA ILE A 181 -6.49 5.65 -11.02
C ILE A 181 -7.07 6.99 -11.43
N LEU A 182 -8.14 7.39 -10.75
CA LEU A 182 -8.95 8.55 -11.08
C LEU A 182 -8.96 9.54 -9.91
N ASN A 183 -9.15 10.82 -10.21
CA ASN A 183 -9.46 11.85 -9.22
C ASN A 183 -10.98 11.97 -8.98
N SER A 184 -11.39 12.83 -8.04
CA SER A 184 -12.80 13.17 -7.75
C SER A 184 -13.63 13.60 -8.97
N GLU A 185 -12.99 14.09 -10.03
CA GLU A 185 -13.63 14.50 -11.28
C GLU A 185 -13.70 13.37 -12.32
N MET A 186 -13.36 12.13 -11.93
CA MET A 186 -13.31 10.95 -12.80
C MET A 186 -12.27 11.03 -13.93
N ILE A 187 -11.26 11.88 -13.77
CA ILE A 187 -10.16 12.06 -14.73
C ILE A 187 -9.02 11.13 -14.34
N GLU A 188 -8.44 10.42 -15.33
CA GLU A 188 -7.29 9.55 -15.11
C GLU A 188 -6.05 10.33 -14.72
N ILE A 189 -5.44 9.95 -13.60
CA ILE A 189 -4.29 10.63 -13.05
C ILE A 189 -3.01 10.07 -13.65
N LYS A 190 -2.17 10.97 -14.17
CA LYS A 190 -0.81 10.66 -14.56
C LYS A 190 0.09 10.72 -13.33
N PRO A 191 0.81 9.64 -12.98
CA PRO A 191 1.66 9.64 -11.82
C PRO A 191 2.87 10.56 -12.01
N VAL A 192 3.35 11.12 -10.90
CA VAL A 192 4.59 11.91 -10.85
C VAL A 192 5.69 11.07 -10.20
N LEU A 193 6.88 11.04 -10.82
CA LEU A 193 8.04 10.36 -10.25
C LEU A 193 8.73 11.26 -9.23
N ILE A 194 8.77 10.80 -7.99
CA ILE A 194 9.48 11.45 -6.89
C ILE A 194 10.76 10.70 -6.59
N TYR A 195 11.85 11.45 -6.45
CA TYR A 195 13.16 10.94 -6.11
C TYR A 195 13.45 11.15 -4.63
N PRO A 196 14.17 10.22 -3.98
CA PRO A 196 14.66 10.47 -2.63
C PRO A 196 15.57 11.70 -2.65
N GLN A 197 15.28 12.66 -1.79
CA GLN A 197 16.21 13.72 -1.48
C GLN A 197 17.27 13.10 -0.57
N SER A 198 18.47 12.91 -1.10
CA SER A 198 19.62 12.50 -0.29
C SER A 198 19.68 13.37 0.96
N ARG A 199 19.71 12.75 2.16
CA ARG A 199 19.97 13.48 3.39
C ARG A 199 21.28 14.23 3.20
N ARG A 200 21.24 15.55 3.03
CA ARG A 200 22.41 16.38 3.33
C ARG A 200 22.67 16.19 4.82
N THR A 201 23.58 15.30 5.17
CA THR A 201 24.29 15.38 6.44
C THR A 201 25.28 16.54 6.30
N ASP A 202 25.11 17.56 7.13
CA ASP A 202 25.96 18.75 7.20
C ASP A 202 27.45 18.40 7.37
N VAL A 203 28.32 19.01 6.54
CA VAL A 203 29.73 19.27 6.88
C VAL A 203 30.15 20.62 6.29
N THR A 204 29.84 21.71 6.99
CA THR A 204 30.69 22.91 7.08
C THR A 204 30.39 23.67 8.37
N ARG A 205 30.64 23.02 9.51
CA ARG A 205 31.15 23.71 10.70
C ARG A 205 32.58 23.24 10.91
N ASN A 206 33.48 24.22 11.02
CA ASN A 206 34.94 24.15 11.27
C ASN A 206 35.80 24.38 10.02
N HIS A 207 36.21 25.63 9.81
CA HIS A 207 37.61 26.07 9.95
C HIS A 207 37.64 27.60 9.69
N ASN A 208 37.82 28.37 10.77
CA ASN A 208 38.65 29.58 10.85
C ASN A 208 38.50 30.21 12.24
N ARG A 209 39.09 29.53 13.23
CA ARG A 209 39.86 30.20 14.27
C ARG A 209 41.31 29.87 13.98
N TYR A 210 42.18 30.88 14.12
CA TYR A 210 43.62 30.93 13.84
C TYR A 210 44.02 31.28 12.40
N GLY A 211 44.68 32.43 12.30
CA GLY A 211 45.13 33.13 11.10
C GLY A 211 45.10 34.63 11.37
#